data_AF-A0A497RL64-F1
#
_entry.id   AF-A0A497RL64-F1
#
_cell.length_a   1.000
_cell.length_b   1.000
_cell.length_c   1.000
_cell.angle_alpha   90.00
_cell.angle_beta   90.00
_cell.angle_gamma   90.00
#
_symmetry.space_group_name_H-M   'P 1'
#
loop_
_entity.id
_entity.type
_entity.pdbx_description
1 polymer ?
#
loop_
_entity_poly.entity_id
_entity_poly.type
_entity_poly.pdbx_seq_one_letter_code
_entity_poly.pdbx_strand_id
1 'polypeptide(L)'
;MEREGLIKTLVPLLFGVVAGIISFFVTGDVRKRDPLGIIILVFLIYINKFLIPRFGVEVEGKDWIGIGFMAFAGWYIAWTFLLNA
;
A
#
# COMPACT_ATOMS: atom_id res chain seq x y z
N MET A 1 -20.65 5.54 6.84
CA MET A 1 -19.73 5.11 5.78
C MET A 1 -20.27 3.82 5.21
N GLU A 2 -20.60 3.77 3.93
CA GLU A 2 -21.06 2.53 3.30
C GLU A 2 -19.93 1.49 3.32
N ARG A 3 -20.28 0.20 3.44
CA ARG A 3 -19.32 -0.92 3.57
C ARG A 3 -18.23 -0.88 2.49
N GLU A 4 -18.58 -0.47 1.28
CA GLU A 4 -17.66 -0.37 0.15
C GLU A 4 -16.56 0.67 0.38
N GLY A 5 -16.91 1.85 0.89
CA GLY A 5 -15.95 2.90 1.21
C GLY A 5 -14.94 2.44 2.26
N LEU A 6 -15.42 1.75 3.31
CA LEU A 6 -14.56 1.14 4.33
C LEU A 6 -13.53 0.18 3.72
N ILE A 7 -13.95 -0.70 2.81
CA ILE A 7 -13.06 -1.68 2.18
C ILE A 7 -12.05 -0.99 1.26
N LYS A 8 -12.51 -0.03 0.44
CA LYS A 8 -11.66 0.78 -0.46
C LYS A 8 -10.63 1.63 0.28
N THR A 9 -10.83 1.89 1.57
CA THR A 9 -9.89 2.62 2.43
C THR A 9 -8.99 1.69 3.25
N LEU A 10 -9.58 0.70 3.93
CA LEU A 10 -8.88 -0.12 4.91
C LEU A 10 -7.98 -1.19 4.26
N VAL A 11 -8.44 -1.84 3.19
CA VAL A 11 -7.65 -2.88 2.52
C VAL A 11 -6.35 -2.29 1.95
N PRO A 12 -6.37 -1.20 1.18
CA PRO A 12 -5.13 -0.61 0.67
C PRO A 12 -4.22 -0.10 1.78
N LEU A 13 -4.77 0.47 2.86
CA LEU A 13 -3.98 0.94 3.99
C LEU A 13 -3.19 -0.20 4.65
N LEU A 14 -3.84 -1.32 4.96
CA LEU A 14 -3.19 -2.48 5.56
C LEU A 14 -2.16 -3.10 4.62
N PHE A 15 -2.48 -3.21 3.33
CA PHE A 15 -1.51 -3.66 2.32
C PHE A 15 -0.33 -2.69 2.17
N GLY A 16 -0.57 -1.40 2.33
CA GLY A 16 0.47 -0.37 2.40
C GLY A 16 1.44 -0.64 3.55
N VAL A 17 0.92 -0.90 4.76
CA VAL A 17 1.76 -1.24 5.92
C VAL A 17 2.62 -2.47 5.64
N VAL A 18 2.03 -3.53 5.07
CA VAL A 18 2.77 -4.73 4.67
C VAL A 18 3.85 -4.39 3.64
N ALA A 19 3.54 -3.56 2.64
CA ALA A 19 4.52 -3.09 1.65
C ALA A 19 5.68 -2.37 2.34
N GLY A 20 5.40 -1.51 3.33
CA GLY A 20 6.42 -0.76 4.07
C GLY A 20 7.35 -1.69 4.83
N ILE A 21 6.80 -2.69 5.53
CA ILE A 21 7.59 -3.71 6.21
C ILE A 21 8.45 -4.49 5.21
N ILE A 22 7.86 -4.97 4.11
CA ILE A 22 8.57 -5.76 3.08
C ILE A 22 9.73 -4.96 2.49
N SER A 23 9.46 -3.71 2.08
CA SER A 23 10.49 -2.89 1.48
C SER A 23 11.70 -2.77 2.46
N PHE A 24 11.51 -2.82 3.78
CA PHE A 24 12.51 -2.38 4.77
C PHE A 24 13.55 -3.49 4.90
N PHE A 25 13.05 -4.72 4.91
CA PHE A 25 13.86 -5.92 4.81
C PHE A 25 14.52 -6.07 3.44
N VAL A 26 13.81 -5.77 2.35
CA VAL A 26 14.35 -5.94 0.98
C VAL A 26 15.44 -4.93 0.65
N THR A 27 15.31 -3.67 1.07
CA THR A 27 16.30 -2.62 0.78
C THR A 27 17.53 -2.67 1.66
N GLY A 28 17.47 -3.30 2.85
CA GLY A 28 18.62 -3.59 3.71
C GLY A 28 19.62 -2.43 3.84
N ASP A 29 20.91 -2.69 3.61
CA ASP A 29 21.95 -1.65 3.68
C ASP A 29 22.06 -0.77 2.41
N VAL A 30 21.32 -1.11 1.34
CA VAL A 30 21.32 -0.41 0.04
C VAL A 30 20.37 0.81 0.02
N ARG A 31 19.86 1.22 1.19
CA ARG A 31 18.85 2.27 1.42
C ARG A 31 19.16 3.66 0.84
N LYS A 32 20.39 3.95 0.39
CA LYS A 32 20.78 5.33 0.08
C LYS A 32 20.16 5.91 -1.19
N ARG A 33 19.82 5.13 -2.21
CA ARG A 33 19.28 5.66 -3.50
C ARG A 33 18.43 4.69 -4.33
N ASP A 34 18.00 3.56 -3.77
CA ASP A 34 17.36 2.54 -4.59
C ASP A 34 15.83 2.73 -4.70
N PRO A 35 15.26 2.91 -5.91
CA PRO A 35 13.81 2.97 -6.12
C PRO A 35 13.07 1.66 -5.78
N LEU A 36 13.76 0.58 -5.41
CA LEU A 36 13.15 -0.71 -5.02
C LEU A 36 11.98 -0.57 -4.04
N GLY A 37 12.09 0.28 -3.03
CA GLY A 37 11.00 0.48 -2.06
C GLY A 37 9.71 1.02 -2.69
N ILE A 38 9.86 1.93 -3.67
CA ILE A 38 8.75 2.49 -4.45
C ILE A 38 8.20 1.46 -5.44
N ILE A 39 9.05 0.63 -6.05
CA ILE A 39 8.62 -0.44 -6.94
C ILE A 39 7.71 -1.42 -6.19
N ILE A 40 8.09 -1.81 -4.97
CA ILE A 40 7.29 -2.68 -4.10
C ILE A 40 5.94 -2.02 -3.77
N LEU A 41 5.94 -0.72 -3.44
CA LEU A 41 4.69 0.02 -3.21
C LEU A 41 3.77 -0.02 -4.43
N VAL A 42 4.27 0.36 -5.61
CA VAL A 42 3.48 0.39 -6.85
C VAL A 42 2.96 -1.01 -7.17
N PHE A 43 3.79 -2.05 -7.02
CA PHE A 43 3.39 -3.43 -7.21
C PHE A 43 2.24 -3.83 -6.26
N LEU A 44 2.33 -3.51 -4.96
CA LEU A 44 1.25 -3.80 -4.01
C LEU A 44 -0.01 -2.97 -4.26
N ILE A 45 0.10 -1.74 -4.77
CA ILE A 45 -1.06 -0.97 -5.23
C ILE A 45 -1.77 -1.72 -6.36
N TYR A 46 -1.05 -2.28 -7.32
CA TYR A 46 -1.66 -3.09 -8.40
C TYR A 46 -2.31 -4.37 -7.88
N ILE A 47 -1.78 -5.01 -6.83
CA ILE A 47 -2.41 -6.19 -6.22
C ILE A 47 -3.80 -5.87 -5.65
N ASN A 48 -4.05 -4.63 -5.19
CA ASN A 48 -5.37 -4.22 -4.72
C ASN A 48 -6.46 -4.36 -5.81
N LYS A 49 -6.08 -4.32 -7.11
CA LYS A 49 -6.98 -4.61 -8.24
C LYS A 49 -7.66 -5.97 -8.12
N PHE A 50 -6.94 -6.95 -7.57
CA PHE A 50 -7.41 -8.33 -7.45
C PHE A 50 -7.97 -8.64 -6.07
N LEU A 51 -7.55 -7.92 -5.03
CA LEU A 51 -8.00 -8.13 -3.65
C LEU A 51 -9.36 -7.52 -3.39
N ILE A 52 -9.58 -6.25 -3.75
CA ILE A 52 -10.80 -5.52 -3.40
C ILE A 52 -12.06 -6.18 -4.00
N PRO A 53 -12.06 -6.63 -5.28
CA PRO A 53 -13.21 -7.34 -5.85
C PRO A 53 -13.57 -8.65 -5.14
N ARG A 54 -12.62 -9.30 -4.45
CA ARG A 54 -12.92 -10.52 -3.67
C ARG A 54 -13.83 -10.26 -2.47
N PHE A 55 -13.96 -9.00 -2.04
CA PHE A 55 -14.88 -8.61 -0.96
C PHE A 55 -16.27 -8.19 -1.47
N GLY A 56 -16.55 -8.40 -2.77
CA GLY A 56 -17.80 -8.02 -3.42
C GLY A 56 -17.92 -6.52 -3.63
N VAL A 57 -16.80 -5.83 -3.86
CA VAL A 57 -16.75 -4.37 -4.05
C VAL A 57 -16.20 -4.06 -5.44
N GLU A 58 -16.95 -3.30 -6.22
CA GLU A 58 -16.50 -2.85 -7.54
C GLU A 58 -15.54 -1.67 -7.41
N VAL A 59 -14.45 -1.69 -8.19
CA VAL A 59 -13.43 -0.64 -8.20
C VAL A 59 -13.59 0.19 -9.46
N GLU A 60 -13.96 1.46 -9.30
CA GLU A 60 -14.05 2.40 -10.41
C GLU A 60 -12.71 3.10 -10.67
N GLY A 61 -12.55 3.69 -11.86
CA GLY A 61 -11.37 4.48 -12.22
C GLY A 61 -11.04 5.59 -11.22
N LYS A 62 -12.07 6.27 -10.69
CA LYS A 62 -11.91 7.36 -9.72
C LYS A 62 -11.40 6.90 -8.34
N ASP A 63 -11.64 5.64 -7.98
CA ASP A 63 -11.27 5.08 -6.67
C ASP A 63 -9.76 4.85 -6.55
N TRP A 64 -9.05 4.74 -7.68
CA TRP A 64 -7.62 4.45 -7.72
C TRP A 64 -6.75 5.49 -7.03
N ILE A 65 -7.17 6.77 -7.06
CA ILE A 65 -6.46 7.83 -6.36
C ILE A 65 -6.52 7.57 -4.84
N GLY A 66 -7.71 7.22 -4.33
CA GLY A 66 -7.91 6.88 -2.92
C GLY A 66 -7.14 5.62 -2.51
N ILE A 67 -7.26 4.55 -3.31
CA ILE A 67 -6.55 3.28 -3.07
C ILE A 67 -5.03 3.51 -3.03
N GLY A 68 -4.49 4.23 -4.02
CA GLY A 68 -3.06 4.53 -4.10
C GLY A 68 -2.60 5.40 -2.93
N PHE A 69 -3.37 6.43 -2.56
CA PHE A 69 -3.07 7.28 -1.42
C PHE A 69 -3.07 6.52 -0.10
N MET A 70 -4.07 5.68 0.15
CA MET A 70 -4.17 4.88 1.38
C MET A 70 -3.04 3.86 1.50
N ALA A 71 -2.69 3.19 0.40
CA ALA A 71 -1.54 2.30 0.36
C ALA A 71 -0.22 3.04 0.58
N PHE A 72 -0.04 4.21 -0.05
CA PHE A 72 1.13 5.06 0.18
C PHE A 72 1.23 5.52 1.63
N ALA A 73 0.13 5.94 2.25
CA ALA A 73 0.11 6.38 3.64
C ALA A 73 0.54 5.26 4.60
N GLY A 74 -0.05 4.06 4.44
CA GLY A 74 0.32 2.89 5.25
C GLY A 74 1.78 2.48 5.04
N TRP A 75 2.24 2.48 3.78
CA TRP A 75 3.62 2.19 3.43
C TRP A 75 4.59 3.19 4.06
N TYR A 76 4.34 4.48 3.89
CA TYR A 76 5.21 5.54 4.39
C TYR A 76 5.31 5.53 5.92
N ILE A 77 4.17 5.38 6.61
CA ILE A 77 4.16 5.29 8.09
C ILE A 77 4.96 4.09 8.56
N ALA A 78 4.69 2.89 8.03
CA ALA A 78 5.40 1.68 8.43
C ALA A 78 6.90 1.76 8.11
N TRP A 79 7.23 2.29 6.93
CA TRP A 79 8.60 2.50 6.48
C TRP A 79 9.39 3.39 7.42
N THR A 80 8.88 4.59 7.63
CA THR A 80 9.54 5.61 8.42
C THR A 80 9.64 5.20 9.87
N PHE A 81 8.61 4.56 10.42
CA PHE A 81 8.67 4.03 11.77
C PHE A 81 9.81 3.01 11.92
N LEU A 82 9.94 2.04 11.01
CA LEU A 82 11.03 1.05 11.04
C LEU A 82 12.42 1.65 10.81
N LEU A 83 12.53 2.73 10.04
CA LEU A 83 13.79 3.45 9.86
C LEU A 83 14.23 4.24 11.10
N ASN A 84 13.31 4.54 12.02
CA ASN A 84 13.56 5.32 13.22
C ASN A 84 13.36 4.53 14.53
N ALA A 85 13.16 3.22 14.43
CA ALA A 85 13.06 2.29 15.55
C ALA A 85 14.45 1.88 16.05
#